data_AF-A0AAD3S913-F1
#
_entry.id   AF-A0AAD3S913-F1
#
_cell.length_a   1.000
_cell.length_b   1.000
_cell.length_c   1.000
_cell.angle_alpha   90.00
_cell.angle_beta   90.00
_cell.angle_gamma   90.00
#
_symmetry.space_group_name_H-M   'P 1'
#
loop_
_entity.id
_entity.type
_entity.pdbx_description
1 polymer ?
#
loop_
_entity_poly.entity_id
_entity_poly.type
_entity_poly.pdbx_seq_one_letter_code
_entity_poly.pdbx_strand_id
1 'polypeptide(L)'
;MMVDGYNSSKKTDDICEAVCGQQGPRGALSMSRVQCILKGIDLRTLILFLLVIPTCCFGIYLHGQQITYFLRPLWEKPPKPFIEITHYYNENVTMETLCKLHGWGIRDSPRRVFDAILFNNEADMLLIRWNELYPYVTQFVLLESNSTFTGISKPFFFGIHRNKFKFVELRLTYGRIRGD
;
A
#
# COMPACT_ATOMS: atom_id res chain seq x y z
N MET A 1 -27.31 -60.20 46.65
CA MET A 1 -26.57 -59.24 47.49
C MET A 1 -25.89 -58.25 46.56
N MET A 2 -25.97 -56.96 46.92
CA MET A 2 -25.34 -55.79 46.29
C MET A 2 -23.84 -56.04 46.01
N VAL A 3 -23.15 -55.35 45.09
CA VAL A 3 -22.82 -53.91 45.15
C VAL A 3 -22.28 -53.45 43.79
N ASP A 4 -22.67 -52.22 43.41
CA ASP A 4 -22.15 -51.43 42.30
C ASP A 4 -20.63 -51.29 42.30
N GLY A 5 -20.01 -51.53 41.14
CA GLY A 5 -18.59 -51.25 40.89
C GLY A 5 -18.42 -50.07 39.92
N TYR A 6 -18.47 -48.85 40.44
CA TYR A 6 -18.10 -47.63 39.73
C TYR A 6 -16.59 -47.69 39.38
N ASN A 7 -16.21 -47.91 38.13
CA ASN A 7 -14.80 -47.82 37.73
C ASN A 7 -14.55 -46.50 36.99
N SER A 8 -14.00 -45.54 37.74
CA SER A 8 -13.42 -44.31 37.21
C SER A 8 -12.28 -44.66 36.26
N SER A 9 -12.49 -44.46 34.96
CA SER A 9 -11.42 -44.50 33.96
C SER A 9 -10.51 -43.29 34.16
N LYS A 10 -9.63 -43.34 35.17
CA LYS A 10 -8.40 -42.55 35.20
C LYS A 10 -7.58 -43.03 34.00
N LYS A 11 -7.62 -42.25 32.91
CA LYS A 11 -6.74 -42.41 31.76
C LYS A 11 -5.32 -42.26 32.29
N THR A 12 -4.63 -43.38 32.48
CA THR A 12 -3.27 -43.39 32.94
C THR A 12 -2.34 -43.11 31.76
N ASP A 13 -1.52 -42.07 31.88
CA ASP A 13 -0.44 -41.74 30.95
C ASP A 13 0.79 -42.65 31.19
N ASP A 14 0.56 -43.94 31.48
CA ASP A 14 1.58 -44.91 31.91
C ASP A 14 2.59 -45.29 30.80
N ILE A 15 2.33 -44.87 29.56
CA ILE A 15 3.21 -45.18 28.42
C ILE A 15 4.56 -44.47 28.56
N CYS A 16 4.62 -43.32 29.24
CA CYS A 16 5.85 -42.54 29.34
C CYS A 16 6.77 -43.01 30.49
N GLU A 17 6.21 -43.59 31.54
CA GLU A 17 6.96 -44.01 32.73
C GLU A 17 7.64 -45.37 32.51
N ALA A 18 7.01 -46.28 31.77
CA ALA A 18 7.55 -47.62 31.48
C ALA A 18 8.83 -47.59 30.61
N VAL A 19 9.06 -46.53 29.82
CA VAL A 19 10.18 -46.46 28.85
C VAL A 19 11.39 -45.71 29.41
N CYS A 20 11.21 -44.85 30.42
CA CYS A 20 12.29 -44.02 30.97
C CYS A 20 13.04 -44.66 32.16
N GLY A 21 12.62 -45.86 32.61
CA GLY A 21 13.07 -46.50 33.86
C GLY A 21 14.25 -47.47 33.78
N GLN A 22 15.17 -47.38 32.80
CA GLN A 22 16.43 -48.15 32.86
C GLN A 22 17.66 -47.25 32.90
N GLN A 23 18.42 -47.40 33.99
CA GLN A 23 19.69 -46.71 34.27
C GLN A 23 20.77 -47.14 33.27
N GLY A 24 21.09 -46.26 32.32
CA GLY A 24 22.28 -46.28 31.46
C GLY A 24 23.02 -44.93 31.49
N PRO A 25 24.28 -44.86 31.04
CA PRO A 25 25.18 -43.73 31.33
C PRO A 25 24.69 -42.41 30.74
N ARG A 26 25.09 -41.29 31.39
CA ARG A 26 24.58 -39.90 31.26
C ARG A 26 24.54 -39.28 29.85
N GLY A 27 25.03 -39.95 28.80
CA GLY A 27 24.91 -39.53 27.40
C GLY A 27 23.63 -40.00 26.68
N ALA A 28 22.91 -41.00 27.21
CA ALA A 28 21.75 -41.60 26.56
C ALA A 28 20.42 -40.85 26.79
N LEU A 29 20.34 -40.00 27.82
CA LEU A 29 19.13 -39.27 28.21
C LEU A 29 18.76 -38.12 27.26
N SER A 30 19.72 -37.60 26.49
CA SER A 30 19.47 -36.55 25.49
C SER A 30 18.75 -37.10 24.26
N MET A 31 19.19 -38.28 23.78
CA MET A 31 18.65 -38.93 22.59
C MET A 31 17.27 -39.58 22.84
N SER A 32 16.97 -40.02 24.07
CA SER A 32 15.66 -40.64 24.37
C SER A 32 14.51 -39.64 24.42
N ARG A 33 14.76 -38.41 24.90
CA ARG A 33 13.80 -37.30 24.87
C ARG A 33 13.49 -36.84 23.45
N VAL A 34 14.51 -36.78 22.59
CA VAL A 34 14.35 -36.46 21.16
C VAL A 34 13.57 -37.57 20.43
N GLN A 35 13.81 -38.84 20.75
CA GLN A 35 13.04 -39.97 20.21
C GLN A 35 11.57 -39.97 20.65
N CYS A 36 11.25 -39.55 21.89
CA CYS A 36 9.87 -39.36 22.33
C CYS A 36 9.16 -38.20 21.61
N ILE A 37 9.87 -37.08 21.41
CA ILE A 37 9.34 -35.93 20.65
C ILE A 37 9.10 -36.32 19.18
N LEU A 38 10.03 -37.05 18.55
CA LEU A 38 9.89 -37.54 17.16
C LEU A 38 8.78 -38.59 17.00
N LYS A 39 8.51 -39.41 18.03
CA LYS A 39 7.40 -40.39 18.02
C LYS A 39 6.02 -39.75 18.24
N GLY A 40 5.97 -38.50 18.74
CA GLY A 40 4.73 -37.74 18.94
C GLY A 40 4.37 -36.78 17.80
N ILE A 41 5.24 -36.63 16.79
CA ILE A 41 4.93 -35.84 15.60
C ILE A 41 4.06 -36.71 14.69
N ASP A 42 2.75 -36.44 14.71
CA ASP A 42 1.81 -37.05 13.78
C ASP A 42 2.29 -36.77 12.34
N LEU A 43 2.30 -37.80 11.49
CA LEU A 43 2.67 -37.69 10.07
C LEU A 43 1.89 -36.57 9.38
N ARG A 44 0.64 -36.33 9.82
CA ARG A 44 -0.20 -35.21 9.38
C ARG A 44 0.43 -33.85 9.66
N THR A 45 1.00 -33.67 10.84
CA THR A 45 1.69 -32.44 11.25
C THR A 45 2.94 -32.23 10.41
N LEU A 46 3.70 -33.29 10.15
CA LEU A 46 4.91 -33.21 9.32
C LEU A 46 4.59 -32.87 7.86
N ILE A 47 3.51 -33.42 7.28
CA ILE A 47 3.02 -33.06 5.95
C ILE A 47 2.58 -31.59 5.89
N LEU A 48 1.87 -31.10 6.91
CA LEU A 48 1.46 -29.69 6.97
C LEU A 48 2.67 -28.75 6.96
N PHE A 49 3.67 -29.01 7.80
CA PHE A 49 4.84 -28.14 7.92
C PHE A 49 5.81 -28.24 6.74
N LEU A 50 6.01 -29.44 6.16
CA LEU A 50 7.02 -29.63 5.12
C LEU A 50 6.50 -29.52 3.68
N LEU A 51 5.20 -29.73 3.45
CA LEU A 51 4.61 -29.66 2.11
C LEU A 51 3.62 -28.51 1.99
N VAL A 52 2.66 -28.40 2.89
CA VAL A 52 1.56 -27.42 2.74
C VAL A 52 2.04 -26.00 2.99
N ILE A 53 2.74 -25.74 4.10
CA ILE A 53 3.20 -24.38 4.42
C ILE A 53 4.18 -23.85 3.35
N PRO A 54 5.22 -24.59 2.91
CA PRO A 54 6.14 -24.08 1.90
C PRO A 54 5.48 -23.84 0.55
N THR A 55 4.55 -24.70 0.13
CA THR A 55 3.80 -24.51 -1.14
C THR A 55 2.85 -23.32 -1.06
N CYS A 56 2.17 -23.10 0.07
CA CYS A 56 1.38 -21.89 0.30
C CYS A 56 2.26 -20.63 0.32
N CYS A 57 3.39 -20.64 1.01
CA CYS A 57 4.34 -19.52 1.03
C CYS A 57 4.86 -19.20 -0.38
N PHE A 58 5.22 -20.23 -1.16
CA PHE A 58 5.65 -20.06 -2.55
C PHE A 58 4.53 -19.51 -3.44
N GLY A 59 3.29 -19.99 -3.27
CA GLY A 59 2.12 -19.47 -3.97
C GLY A 59 1.84 -18.01 -3.63
N ILE A 60 1.94 -17.62 -2.34
CA ILE A 60 1.80 -16.22 -1.91
C ILE A 60 2.95 -15.37 -2.44
N TYR A 61 4.17 -15.90 -2.51
CA TYR A 61 5.30 -15.17 -3.10
C TYR A 61 5.08 -14.86 -4.58
N LEU A 62 4.63 -15.85 -5.36
CA LEU A 62 4.36 -15.67 -6.79
C LEU A 62 3.11 -14.81 -7.07
N HIS A 63 2.05 -14.96 -6.27
CA HIS A 63 0.75 -14.35 -6.53
C HIS A 63 0.37 -13.26 -5.50
N GLY A 64 1.31 -12.80 -4.69
CA GLY A 64 1.02 -11.90 -3.56
C GLY A 64 0.32 -10.61 -3.99
N GLN A 65 0.71 -10.02 -5.12
CA GLN A 65 0.02 -8.85 -5.67
C GLN A 65 -1.45 -9.18 -6.02
N GLN A 66 -1.72 -10.32 -6.67
CA GLN A 66 -3.08 -10.72 -7.04
C GLN A 66 -3.95 -11.04 -5.83
N ILE A 67 -3.39 -11.73 -4.83
CA ILE A 67 -4.09 -12.03 -3.56
C ILE A 67 -4.41 -10.72 -2.84
N THR A 68 -3.45 -9.78 -2.82
CA THR A 68 -3.64 -8.44 -2.24
C THR A 68 -4.74 -7.68 -2.96
N TYR A 69 -4.75 -7.65 -4.29
CA TYR A 69 -5.84 -7.00 -5.04
C TYR A 69 -7.20 -7.70 -4.87
N PHE A 70 -7.23 -9.02 -4.77
CA PHE A 70 -8.47 -9.78 -4.58
C PHE A 70 -9.10 -9.52 -3.21
N LEU A 71 -8.27 -9.50 -2.16
CA LEU A 71 -8.73 -9.27 -0.79
C LEU A 71 -8.80 -7.78 -0.43
N ARG A 72 -8.47 -6.88 -1.37
CA ARG A 72 -8.56 -5.42 -1.25
C ARG A 72 -9.88 -4.92 -0.63
N PRO A 73 -11.07 -5.45 -1.00
CA PRO A 73 -12.32 -5.02 -0.39
C PRO A 73 -12.44 -5.29 1.12
N LEU A 74 -11.65 -6.22 1.67
CA LEU A 74 -11.68 -6.56 3.10
C LEU A 74 -10.93 -5.55 3.98
N TRP A 75 -9.94 -4.82 3.43
CA TRP A 75 -9.10 -3.89 4.21
C TRP A 75 -9.06 -2.46 3.66
N GLU A 76 -9.39 -2.26 2.39
CA GLU A 76 -9.46 -0.93 1.78
C GLU A 76 -10.87 -0.39 1.96
N LYS A 77 -11.00 0.66 2.78
CA LYS A 77 -12.28 1.36 2.92
C LYS A 77 -12.55 2.14 1.63
N PRO A 78 -13.80 2.18 1.14
CA PRO A 78 -14.13 2.99 -0.02
C PRO A 78 -13.74 4.46 0.27
N PRO A 79 -13.31 5.21 -0.76
CA PRO A 79 -13.08 6.63 -0.60
C PRO A 79 -14.37 7.30 -0.09
N LYS A 80 -14.20 8.39 0.64
CA LYS A 80 -15.36 9.19 1.07
C LYS A 80 -16.12 9.64 -0.19
N PRO A 81 -17.46 9.61 -0.17
CA PRO A 81 -18.23 10.12 -1.29
C PRO A 81 -17.90 11.60 -1.51
N PHE A 82 -17.95 12.03 -2.77
CA PHE A 82 -17.77 13.43 -3.10
C PHE A 82 -18.91 14.25 -2.48
N ILE A 83 -18.58 15.42 -1.95
CA ILE A 83 -19.57 16.41 -1.57
C ILE A 83 -19.87 17.21 -2.82
N GLU A 84 -21.03 16.98 -3.42
CA GLU A 84 -21.48 17.75 -4.57
C GLU A 84 -21.86 19.15 -4.13
N ILE A 85 -21.11 20.14 -4.59
CA ILE A 85 -21.41 21.55 -4.38
C ILE A 85 -21.97 22.08 -5.70
N THR A 86 -23.26 22.43 -5.72
CA THR A 86 -23.94 22.93 -6.92
C THR A 86 -23.44 24.33 -7.27
N HIS A 87 -22.73 24.48 -8.38
CA HIS A 87 -22.25 25.79 -8.82
C HIS A 87 -23.38 26.59 -9.48
N TYR A 88 -23.80 27.68 -8.84
CA TYR A 88 -24.80 28.60 -9.38
C TYR A 88 -24.10 29.68 -10.23
N TYR A 89 -23.80 29.38 -11.49
CA TYR A 89 -23.22 30.40 -12.39
C TYR A 89 -24.32 31.30 -12.97
N ASN A 90 -24.19 32.61 -12.78
CA ASN A 90 -24.99 33.62 -13.46
C ASN A 90 -24.20 34.93 -13.56
N GLU A 91 -24.05 35.45 -14.77
CA GLU A 91 -23.29 36.67 -15.07
C GLU A 91 -23.87 37.93 -14.40
N ASN A 92 -25.17 37.95 -14.13
CA ASN A 92 -25.87 39.10 -13.57
C ASN A 92 -25.88 39.13 -12.03
N VAL A 93 -25.25 38.16 -11.37
CA VAL A 93 -25.28 38.02 -9.91
C VAL A 93 -23.92 38.40 -9.32
N THR A 94 -23.93 39.19 -8.25
CA THR A 94 -22.70 39.60 -7.56
C THR A 94 -22.05 38.42 -6.84
N MET A 95 -20.72 38.40 -6.78
CA MET A 95 -19.96 37.36 -6.09
C MET A 95 -20.34 37.23 -4.60
N GLU A 96 -20.73 38.34 -3.96
CA GLU A 96 -21.22 38.32 -2.58
C GLU A 96 -22.46 37.43 -2.41
N THR A 97 -23.42 37.58 -3.30
CA THR A 97 -24.67 36.82 -3.28
C THR A 97 -24.38 35.34 -3.55
N LEU A 98 -23.50 35.04 -4.52
CA LEU A 98 -23.06 33.68 -4.81
C LEU A 98 -22.38 33.02 -3.61
N CYS A 99 -21.44 33.72 -2.95
CA CYS A 99 -20.82 33.23 -1.73
C CYS A 99 -21.85 32.98 -0.62
N LYS A 100 -22.79 33.91 -0.42
CA LYS A 100 -23.86 33.78 0.59
C LYS A 100 -24.75 32.56 0.36
N LEU A 101 -25.06 32.19 -0.89
CA LEU A 101 -25.82 30.97 -1.22
C LEU A 101 -25.12 29.70 -0.72
N HIS A 102 -23.79 29.72 -0.65
CA HIS A 102 -22.98 28.63 -0.11
C HIS A 102 -22.66 28.76 1.38
N GLY A 103 -23.20 29.78 2.07
CA GLY A 103 -22.85 30.10 3.46
C GLY A 103 -21.41 30.63 3.62
N TRP A 104 -20.82 31.18 2.56
CA TRP A 104 -19.45 31.71 2.53
C TRP A 104 -19.43 33.24 2.49
N GLY A 105 -18.35 33.84 2.98
CA GLY A 105 -18.04 35.27 2.81
C GLY A 105 -17.17 35.54 1.57
N ILE A 106 -17.13 36.80 1.13
CA ILE A 106 -16.16 37.23 0.12
C ILE A 106 -14.75 37.16 0.71
N ARG A 107 -13.78 36.76 -0.10
CA ARG A 107 -12.36 36.77 0.27
C ARG A 107 -11.75 38.15 0.01
N ASP A 108 -10.90 38.62 0.92
CA ASP A 108 -10.17 39.89 0.76
C ASP A 108 -9.14 39.85 -0.37
N SER A 109 -8.63 38.66 -0.70
CA SER A 109 -7.67 38.44 -1.77
C SER A 109 -8.09 37.27 -2.65
N PRO A 110 -7.81 37.34 -3.97
CA PRO A 110 -8.09 36.25 -4.88
C PRO A 110 -7.31 34.99 -4.48
N ARG A 111 -7.89 33.83 -4.78
CA ARG A 111 -7.24 32.55 -4.47
C ARG A 111 -6.00 32.37 -5.35
N ARG A 112 -4.87 32.02 -4.75
CA ARG A 112 -3.70 31.57 -5.50
C ARG A 112 -3.98 30.20 -6.12
N VAL A 113 -3.85 30.12 -7.43
CA VAL A 113 -4.02 28.88 -8.20
C VAL A 113 -2.64 28.40 -8.65
N PHE A 114 -2.34 27.14 -8.35
CA PHE A 114 -1.08 26.50 -8.72
C PHE A 114 -1.37 25.39 -9.73
N ASP A 115 -0.63 25.37 -10.82
CA ASP A 115 -0.66 24.27 -11.79
C ASP A 115 0.58 23.41 -11.58
N ALA A 116 0.39 22.17 -11.10
CA ALA A 116 1.48 21.25 -10.78
C ALA A 116 1.53 20.11 -11.80
N ILE A 117 2.65 19.96 -12.50
CA ILE A 117 2.82 19.01 -13.60
C ILE A 117 4.06 18.15 -13.38
N LEU A 118 3.88 16.84 -13.54
CA LEU A 118 4.97 15.89 -13.74
C LEU A 118 5.30 15.84 -15.23
N PHE A 119 6.53 16.18 -15.60
CA PHE A 119 6.93 16.35 -16.99
C PHE A 119 7.82 15.21 -17.50
N ASN A 120 7.52 14.73 -18.71
CA ASN A 120 8.31 13.72 -19.40
C ASN A 120 8.86 14.21 -20.75
N ASN A 121 8.08 14.16 -21.84
CA ASN A 121 8.54 14.58 -23.18
C ASN A 121 7.58 15.55 -23.90
N GLU A 122 6.39 15.78 -23.36
CA GLU A 122 5.26 16.39 -24.04
C GLU A 122 5.36 17.92 -24.04
N ALA A 123 6.47 18.46 -24.53
CA ALA A 123 6.79 19.89 -24.50
C ALA A 123 5.75 20.75 -25.22
N ASP A 124 5.21 20.28 -26.36
CA ASP A 124 4.24 21.06 -27.13
C ASP A 124 2.86 21.08 -26.45
N MET A 125 2.45 19.98 -25.82
CA MET A 125 1.24 19.95 -24.98
C MET A 125 1.36 20.87 -23.78
N LEU A 126 2.52 20.87 -23.12
CA LEU A 126 2.81 21.77 -22.02
C LEU A 126 2.74 23.23 -22.46
N LEU A 127 3.28 23.54 -23.65
CA LEU A 127 3.27 24.88 -24.20
C LEU A 127 1.85 25.38 -24.47
N ILE A 128 0.99 24.58 -25.10
CA ILE A 128 -0.41 24.94 -25.35
C ILE A 128 -1.13 25.17 -24.02
N ARG A 129 -1.03 24.21 -23.10
CA ARG A 129 -1.64 24.30 -21.76
C ARG A 129 -1.25 25.58 -21.03
N TRP A 130 0.04 25.91 -21.00
CA TRP A 130 0.50 27.09 -20.27
C TRP A 130 0.17 28.40 -20.95
N ASN A 131 0.02 28.44 -22.27
CA ASN A 131 -0.50 29.62 -22.95
C ASN A 131 -1.98 29.85 -22.59
N GLU A 132 -2.80 28.79 -22.59
CA GLU A 132 -4.21 28.89 -22.22
C GLU A 132 -4.42 29.23 -20.74
N LEU A 133 -3.58 28.68 -19.86
CA LEU A 133 -3.71 28.86 -18.40
C LEU A 133 -2.98 30.09 -17.85
N TYR A 134 -2.13 30.76 -18.64
CA TYR A 134 -1.31 31.89 -18.19
C TYR A 134 -2.07 33.00 -17.44
N PRO A 135 -3.26 33.46 -17.88
CA PRO A 135 -3.98 34.52 -17.19
C PRO A 135 -4.65 34.05 -15.88
N TYR A 136 -4.87 32.75 -15.71
CA TYR A 136 -5.64 32.19 -14.59
C TYR A 136 -4.77 31.61 -13.47
N VAL A 137 -3.56 31.16 -13.81
CA VAL A 137 -2.66 30.49 -12.87
C VAL A 137 -1.67 31.49 -12.25
N THR A 138 -1.56 31.45 -10.92
CA THR A 138 -0.63 32.29 -10.17
C THR A 138 0.81 31.80 -10.31
N GLN A 139 1.01 30.48 -10.25
CA GLN A 139 2.35 29.88 -10.30
C GLN A 139 2.30 28.49 -10.92
N PHE A 140 3.25 28.22 -11.81
CA PHE A 140 3.45 26.92 -12.45
C PHE A 140 4.53 26.15 -11.71
N VAL A 141 4.24 24.91 -11.32
CA VAL A 141 5.16 24.01 -10.63
C VAL A 141 5.42 22.83 -11.55
N LEU A 142 6.64 22.70 -12.04
CA LEU A 142 7.03 21.61 -12.94
C LEU A 142 8.06 20.74 -12.25
N LEU A 143 7.77 19.44 -12.17
CA LEU A 143 8.70 18.44 -11.67
C LEU A 143 9.11 17.51 -12.80
N GLU A 144 10.41 17.32 -12.97
CA GLU A 144 10.95 16.42 -13.98
C GLU A 144 11.95 15.44 -13.35
N SER A 145 11.81 14.16 -13.70
CA SER A 145 12.76 13.11 -13.32
C SER A 145 13.77 12.81 -14.44
N ASN A 146 14.93 12.26 -14.11
CA ASN A 146 15.84 11.64 -15.09
C ASN A 146 15.46 10.19 -15.42
N SER A 147 14.27 9.72 -15.02
CA SER A 147 13.71 8.42 -15.37
C SER A 147 12.26 8.58 -15.86
N THR A 148 11.82 7.71 -16.76
CA THR A 148 10.41 7.62 -17.19
C THR A 148 9.55 7.02 -16.07
N PHE A 149 8.22 7.09 -16.22
CA PHE A 149 7.29 6.41 -15.30
C PHE A 149 7.45 4.88 -15.27
N THR A 150 8.18 4.31 -16.23
CA THR A 150 8.50 2.87 -16.30
C THR A 150 9.93 2.55 -15.83
N GLY A 151 10.67 3.52 -15.27
CA GLY A 151 12.02 3.30 -14.75
C GLY A 151 13.14 3.38 -15.79
N ILE A 152 12.87 3.87 -17.00
CA ILE A 152 13.89 3.97 -18.06
C ILE A 152 14.60 5.32 -17.94
N SER A 153 15.94 5.30 -17.93
CA SER A 153 16.74 6.53 -17.91
C SER A 153 16.40 7.46 -19.07
N LYS A 154 16.21 8.75 -18.77
CA LYS A 154 15.88 9.81 -19.74
C LYS A 154 16.64 11.11 -19.45
N PRO A 155 16.92 11.91 -20.48
CA PRO A 155 17.43 13.27 -20.27
C PRO A 155 16.34 14.19 -19.71
N PHE A 156 16.76 15.36 -19.20
CA PHE A 156 15.87 16.44 -18.82
C PHE A 156 15.38 17.21 -20.06
N PHE A 157 14.30 16.73 -20.67
CA PHE A 157 13.67 17.31 -21.87
C PHE A 157 13.20 18.74 -21.67
N PHE A 158 12.75 19.10 -20.47
CA PHE A 158 12.31 20.48 -20.20
C PHE A 158 13.48 21.45 -20.30
N GLY A 159 14.64 21.06 -19.75
CA GLY A 159 15.88 21.84 -19.83
C GLY A 159 16.31 22.13 -21.27
N ILE A 160 16.16 21.14 -22.16
CA ILE A 160 16.49 21.28 -23.60
C ILE A 160 15.58 22.30 -24.28
N HIS A 161 14.29 22.30 -23.94
CA HIS A 161 13.28 23.17 -24.58
C HIS A 161 12.96 24.43 -23.77
N ARG A 162 13.76 24.76 -22.76
CA ARG A 162 13.46 25.84 -21.80
C ARG A 162 13.23 27.19 -22.47
N ASN A 163 13.85 27.43 -23.62
CA ASN A 163 13.66 28.63 -24.43
C ASN A 163 12.19 28.85 -24.89
N LYS A 164 11.41 27.79 -25.11
CA LYS A 164 9.99 27.88 -25.48
C LYS A 164 9.12 28.45 -24.34
N PHE A 165 9.59 28.38 -23.09
CA PHE A 165 8.84 28.70 -21.89
C PHE A 165 9.25 30.00 -21.20
N LYS A 166 9.98 30.89 -21.90
CA LYS A 166 10.43 32.18 -21.34
C LYS A 166 9.29 33.04 -20.79
N PHE A 167 8.11 32.99 -21.41
CA PHE A 167 6.95 33.79 -21.00
C PHE A 167 6.44 33.45 -19.60
N VAL A 168 6.62 32.20 -19.12
CA VAL A 168 6.21 31.79 -17.76
C VAL A 168 7.35 31.80 -16.75
N GLU A 169 8.58 32.15 -17.15
CA GLU A 169 9.77 31.96 -16.33
C GLU A 169 9.69 32.66 -14.96
N LEU A 170 9.06 33.84 -14.91
CA LEU A 170 8.84 34.59 -13.66
C LEU A 170 7.87 33.90 -12.69
N ARG A 171 6.98 33.05 -13.20
CA ARG A 171 5.96 32.32 -12.42
C ARG A 171 6.23 30.82 -12.36
N LEU A 172 7.42 30.38 -12.78
CA LEU A 172 7.77 28.97 -12.89
C LEU A 172 8.66 28.54 -11.74
N THR A 173 8.27 27.46 -11.06
CA THR A 173 9.10 26.71 -10.13
C THR A 173 9.42 25.35 -10.74
N TYR A 174 10.69 25.15 -11.10
CA TYR A 174 11.17 23.93 -11.73
C TYR A 174 11.98 23.09 -10.75
N GLY A 175 11.49 21.90 -10.42
CA GLY A 175 12.18 20.91 -9.60
C GLY A 175 12.69 19.74 -10.44
N ARG A 176 13.91 19.29 -10.17
CA ARG A 176 14.49 18.08 -10.76
C ARG A 176 14.59 17.00 -9.70
N ILE A 177 14.11 15.81 -10.03
CA ILE A 177 14.14 14.65 -9.15
C ILE A 177 15.02 13.58 -9.80
N ARG A 178 15.77 12.85 -8.97
CA ARG A 178 16.49 11.67 -9.43
C ARG A 178 15.53 10.49 -9.35
N GLY A 179 15.28 9.84 -10.48
CA GLY A 179 14.57 8.57 -10.53
C GLY A 179 15.46 7.45 -10.05
N ASP A 180 14.83 6.50 -9.37
CA ASP A 180 15.42 5.26 -8.88
C ASP A 180 15.40 4.17 -9.95
#